data_AF-A0A8J8FJT4-F1
#
_entry.id   AF-A0A8J8FJT4-F1
#
_cell.length_a   1.000
_cell.length_b   1.000
_cell.length_c   1.000
_cell.angle_alpha   90.00
_cell.angle_beta   90.00
_cell.angle_gamma   90.00
#
_symmetry.space_group_name_H-M   'P 1'
#
loop_
_entity.id
_entity.type
_entity.pdbx_description
1 polymer ?
#
loop_
_entity_poly.entity_id
_entity_poly.type
_entity_poly.pdbx_seq_one_letter_code
_entity_poly.pdbx_strand_id
1 'polypeptide(L)'
;MISTSASTPNSPLRQRMIEDMTLRKLAPKTQSGYIRVIKNLAHFLGHSPTSATSEELRNYQIHLTNNGTSRISLNATVTALRFLYTVTLGR
;
A
#
# COMPACT_ATOMS: atom_id res chain seq x y z
N MET A 1 0.67 36.40 -1.59
CA MET A 1 0.66 35.40 -2.68
C MET A 1 0.40 34.04 -2.06
N ILE A 2 -0.83 33.53 -2.20
CA ILE A 2 -1.22 32.23 -1.67
C ILE A 2 -0.87 31.20 -2.74
N SER A 3 0.17 30.41 -2.52
CA SER A 3 0.47 29.26 -3.37
C SER A 3 -0.38 28.09 -2.90
N THR A 4 -1.57 27.93 -3.49
CA THR A 4 -2.41 26.76 -3.29
C THR A 4 -1.81 25.59 -4.07
N SER A 5 -1.03 24.74 -3.41
CA SER A 5 -0.56 23.48 -3.97
C SER A 5 -1.74 22.53 -4.11
N ALA A 6 -2.17 22.29 -5.35
CA ALA A 6 -3.23 21.34 -5.69
C ALA A 6 -2.87 19.94 -5.16
N SER A 7 -3.58 19.48 -4.13
CA SER A 7 -3.50 18.10 -3.65
C SER A 7 -4.08 17.19 -4.74
N THR A 8 -3.27 16.28 -5.26
CA THR A 8 -3.73 15.16 -6.11
C THR A 8 -5.01 14.56 -5.51
N PRO A 9 -6.07 14.26 -6.29
CA PRO A 9 -7.27 13.64 -5.75
C PRO A 9 -6.88 12.38 -4.99
N ASN A 10 -7.04 12.39 -3.67
CA ASN A 10 -6.79 11.21 -2.86
C ASN A 10 -7.81 10.15 -3.30
N SER A 11 -7.34 9.05 -3.87
CA SER A 11 -8.24 7.93 -4.18
C SER A 11 -8.98 7.51 -2.90
N PRO A 12 -10.27 7.13 -2.96
CA PRO A 12 -11.02 6.72 -1.77
C PRO A 12 -10.30 5.65 -0.94
N LEU A 13 -9.60 4.72 -1.61
CA LEU A 13 -8.78 3.71 -0.96
C LEU A 13 -7.62 4.31 -0.16
N ARG A 14 -6.89 5.27 -0.74
CA ARG A 14 -5.76 5.93 -0.06
C ARG A 14 -6.24 6.65 1.19
N GLN A 15 -7.35 7.38 1.07
CA GLN A 15 -7.95 8.11 2.19
C GLN A 15 -8.35 7.14 3.31
N ARG A 16 -9.05 6.05 2.96
CA ARG A 16 -9.46 5.04 3.94
C ARG A 16 -8.29 4.38 4.66
N MET A 17 -7.23 4.04 3.94
CA MET A 17 -6.01 3.49 4.56
C MET A 17 -5.37 4.47 5.55
N ILE A 18 -5.32 5.77 5.23
CA ILE A 18 -4.77 6.79 6.13
C ILE A 18 -5.62 6.89 7.40
N GLU A 19 -6.93 6.88 7.27
CA GLU A 19 -7.88 6.89 8.40
C GLU A 19 -7.68 5.65 9.29
N ASP A 20 -7.68 4.44 8.72
CA ASP A 20 -7.52 3.19 9.47
C ASP A 20 -6.17 3.13 10.20
N MET A 21 -5.09 3.59 9.56
CA MET A 21 -3.76 3.63 10.18
C MET A 21 -3.68 4.69 11.29
N THR A 22 -4.38 5.82 11.12
CA THR A 22 -4.46 6.89 12.13
C THR A 22 -5.26 6.44 13.35
N LEU A 23 -6.39 5.75 13.16
CA LEU A 23 -7.18 5.15 14.24
C LEU A 23 -6.35 4.15 15.08
N ARG A 24 -5.41 3.47 14.44
CA ARG A 24 -4.46 2.53 15.08
C ARG A 24 -3.18 3.20 15.58
N LYS A 25 -3.07 4.53 15.50
CA LYS A 25 -1.92 5.32 15.94
C LYS A 25 -0.59 4.91 15.29
N LEU A 26 -0.63 4.46 14.02
CA LEU A 26 0.61 4.19 13.30
C LEU A 26 1.35 5.50 12.99
N ALA A 27 2.66 5.49 13.24
CA ALA A 27 3.51 6.66 13.02
C ALA A 27 3.44 7.14 11.55
N PRO A 28 3.57 8.45 11.28
CA PRO A 28 3.49 9.00 9.91
C PRO A 28 4.43 8.33 8.90
N LYS A 29 5.63 7.92 9.34
CA LYS A 29 6.60 7.19 8.50
C LYS A 29 6.10 5.79 8.11
N THR A 30 5.39 5.11 9.01
CA THR A 30 4.76 3.82 8.71
C THR A 30 3.61 4.00 7.74
N GLN A 31 2.81 5.05 7.92
CA GLN A 31 1.70 5.36 7.02
C GLN A 31 2.19 5.61 5.59
N SER A 32 3.19 6.48 5.42
CA SER A 32 3.76 6.75 4.10
C SER A 32 4.42 5.51 3.48
N GLY A 33 5.05 4.67 4.29
CA GLY A 33 5.58 3.37 3.88
C GLY A 33 4.49 2.45 3.32
N TYR A 34 3.37 2.30 4.02
CA TYR A 34 2.26 1.45 3.59
C TYR A 34 1.63 1.96 2.30
N ILE A 35 1.37 3.27 2.19
CA ILE A 35 0.84 3.88 0.97
C ILE A 35 1.80 3.65 -0.22
N ARG A 36 3.11 3.74 0.00
CA ARG A 36 4.11 3.44 -1.05
C ARG A 36 4.03 1.99 -1.51
N VAL A 37 3.88 1.04 -0.60
CA VAL A 37 3.72 -0.39 -0.95
C VAL A 37 2.48 -0.59 -1.82
N ILE A 38 1.32 -0.02 -1.44
CA ILE A 38 0.08 -0.19 -2.19
C ILE A 38 0.15 0.48 -3.57
N LYS A 39 0.80 1.64 -3.67
CA LYS A 39 1.08 2.29 -4.96
C LYS A 39 1.93 1.40 -5.86
N ASN A 40 2.98 0.79 -5.33
CA ASN A 40 3.86 -0.10 -6.09
C ASN A 40 3.14 -1.37 -6.54
N LEU A 41 2.27 -1.94 -5.70
CA LEU A 41 1.42 -3.06 -6.09
C LEU A 41 0.48 -2.66 -7.24
N ALA A 42 -0.23 -1.55 -7.13
CA ALA A 42 -1.12 -1.07 -8.19
C ALA A 42 -0.37 -0.88 -9.53
N HIS A 43 0.86 -0.37 -9.48
CA HIS A 43 1.71 -0.24 -10.65
C HIS A 43 2.11 -1.60 -11.25
N PHE A 44 2.46 -2.57 -10.41
CA PHE A 44 2.78 -3.93 -10.86
C PHE A 44 1.58 -4.65 -11.49
N LEU A 45 0.38 -4.48 -10.91
CA LEU A 45 -0.85 -5.13 -11.39
C LEU A 45 -1.41 -4.48 -12.65
N GLY A 46 -1.20 -3.17 -12.84
CA GLY A 46 -1.86 -2.41 -13.89
C GLY A 46 -3.35 -2.14 -13.63
N HIS A 47 -3.88 -2.56 -12.47
CA HIS A 47 -5.26 -2.31 -12.03
C HIS A 47 -5.34 -2.03 -10.52
N SER A 48 -6.55 -1.77 -10.03
CA SER A 48 -6.79 -1.48 -8.62
C SER A 48 -6.36 -2.65 -7.72
N PRO A 49 -5.60 -2.40 -6.63
CA PRO A 49 -5.22 -3.45 -5.70
C PRO A 49 -6.43 -4.01 -4.92
N THR A 50 -7.58 -3.33 -4.92
CA THR A 50 -8.83 -3.84 -4.30
C THR A 50 -9.32 -5.14 -4.92
N SER A 51 -9.05 -5.36 -6.21
CA SER A 51 -9.46 -6.56 -6.94
C SER A 51 -8.35 -7.60 -7.08
N ALA A 52 -7.19 -7.39 -6.45
CA ALA A 52 -6.09 -8.34 -6.58
C ALA A 52 -6.47 -9.72 -6.04
N THR A 53 -6.00 -10.74 -6.75
CA THR A 53 -6.13 -12.16 -6.42
C THR A 53 -4.94 -12.64 -5.60
N SER A 54 -5.09 -13.77 -4.91
CA SER A 54 -3.98 -14.38 -4.16
C SER A 54 -2.78 -14.73 -5.06
N GLU A 55 -3.03 -15.18 -6.29
CA GLU A 55 -1.97 -15.49 -7.26
C GLU A 55 -1.23 -14.24 -7.72
N GLU A 56 -1.91 -13.12 -7.95
CA GLU A 56 -1.27 -11.84 -8.25
C GLU A 56 -0.40 -11.34 -7.10
N LEU A 57 -0.86 -11.49 -5.86
CA LEU A 57 -0.07 -11.14 -4.67
C LEU A 57 1.15 -12.05 -4.50
N ARG A 58 1.03 -13.33 -4.83
CA ARG A 58 2.15 -14.27 -4.87
C ARG A 58 3.17 -13.87 -5.94
N ASN A 59 2.72 -13.57 -7.15
CA ASN A 59 3.57 -13.13 -8.25
C ASN A 59 4.28 -11.82 -7.93
N TYR A 60 3.62 -10.89 -7.24
CA TYR A 60 4.25 -9.66 -6.78
C TYR A 60 5.39 -9.92 -5.78
N GLN A 61 5.21 -10.83 -4.83
CA GLN A 61 6.27 -11.19 -3.87
C GLN A 61 7.46 -11.88 -4.56
N ILE A 62 7.21 -12.74 -5.55
CA ILE A 62 8.25 -13.36 -6.38
C ILE A 62 9.01 -12.28 -7.16
N HIS A 63 8.30 -11.34 -7.80
CA HIS A 63 8.89 -10.22 -8.52
C HIS A 63 9.81 -9.38 -7.62
N LEU A 64 9.37 -9.03 -6.41
CA LEU A 64 10.21 -8.29 -5.46
C LEU A 64 11.47 -9.07 -5.06
N THR A 65 11.35 -10.37 -4.86
CA THR A 65 12.47 -11.26 -4.51
C THR A 65 13.49 -11.32 -5.65
N ASN A 66 13.03 -11.52 -6.88
CA ASN A 66 13.90 -11.58 -8.06
C ASN A 66 14.62 -10.25 -8.33
N ASN A 67 14.03 -9.12 -7.94
CA ASN A 67 14.65 -7.80 -8.03
C ASN A 67 15.56 -7.44 -6.85
N GLY A 68 15.92 -8.42 -6.00
CA GLY A 68 16.88 -8.20 -4.91
C GLY A 68 16.33 -7.38 -3.74
N THR A 69 15.00 -7.32 -3.58
CA THR A 69 14.39 -6.63 -2.43
C THR A 69 14.86 -7.28 -1.13
N SER A 70 15.37 -6.47 -0.19
CA SER A 70 15.86 -6.98 1.10
C SER A 70 14.74 -7.70 1.89
N ARG A 71 15.13 -8.66 2.74
CA ARG A 71 14.17 -9.35 3.63
C ARG A 71 13.36 -8.39 4.51
N ILE A 72 14.00 -7.32 5.00
CA ILE A 72 13.33 -6.29 5.82
C ILE A 72 12.26 -5.58 4.99
N SER A 73 12.58 -5.19 3.76
CA SER A 73 11.64 -4.55 2.84
C SER A 73 10.50 -5.49 2.42
N LEU A 74 10.78 -6.78 2.19
CA LEU A 74 9.76 -7.78 1.90
C LEU A 74 8.78 -7.94 3.07
N ASN A 75 9.28 -8.02 4.31
CA ASN A 75 8.43 -8.12 5.49
C ASN A 75 7.55 -6.86 5.67
N ALA A 76 8.11 -5.68 5.44
CA ALA A 76 7.35 -4.44 5.46
C ALA A 76 6.25 -4.43 4.39
N THR A 77 6.54 -4.91 3.18
CA THR A 77 5.56 -5.08 2.10
C THR A 77 4.45 -6.04 2.53
N VAL A 78 4.77 -7.24 2.99
CA VAL A 78 3.78 -8.23 3.43
C VAL A 78 2.89 -7.68 4.54
N THR A 79 3.46 -6.93 5.48
CA THR A 79 2.69 -6.31 6.57
C THR A 79 1.73 -5.24 6.04
N ALA A 80 2.17 -4.38 5.12
CA ALA A 80 1.32 -3.37 4.50
C ALA A 80 0.19 -4.00 3.65
N LEU A 81 0.49 -5.07 2.91
CA LEU A 81 -0.52 -5.81 2.14
C LEU A 81 -1.54 -6.45 3.07
N ARG A 82 -1.09 -7.10 4.14
CA ARG A 82 -2.00 -7.65 5.16
C ARG A 82 -2.90 -6.57 5.72
N PHE A 83 -2.35 -5.41 6.08
CA PHE A 83 -3.14 -4.29 6.57
C PHE A 83 -4.23 -3.87 5.57
N LEU A 84 -3.87 -3.68 4.30
CA LEU A 84 -4.83 -3.33 3.25
C LEU A 84 -5.97 -4.35 3.19
N TYR A 85 -5.67 -5.64 3.06
CA TYR A 85 -6.71 -6.64 2.83
C TYR A 85 -7.53 -6.94 4.09
N THR A 86 -6.89 -7.10 5.25
CA THR A 86 -7.59 -7.54 6.46
C THR A 86 -8.22 -6.40 7.25
N VAL A 87 -7.64 -5.20 7.22
CA VAL A 87 -8.13 -4.05 8.01
C VAL A 87 -8.98 -3.12 7.14
N THR A 88 -8.45 -2.69 6.00
CA THR A 88 -9.11 -1.69 5.17
C THR A 88 -10.19 -2.29 4.27
N LEU A 89 -9.97 -3.49 3.72
CA LEU A 89 -10.93 -4.15 2.81
C LEU A 89 -11.76 -5.27 3.46
N GLY A 90 -11.42 -5.72 4.67
CA GLY A 90 -12.16 -6.76 5.40
C GLY A 90 -12.17 -8.14 4.71
N ARG A 91 -11.08 -8.52 4.05
CA ARG A 91 -10.86 -9.80 3.37
C ARG A 91 -9.94 -10.73 4.15
#